data_AF-A0A354ZF79-F1
#
_entry.id   AF-A0A354ZF79-F1
#
_cell.length_a   1.000
_cell.length_b   1.000
_cell.length_c   1.000
_cell.angle_alpha   90.00
_cell.angle_beta   90.00
_cell.angle_gamma   90.00
#
_symmetry.space_group_name_H-M   'P 1'
#
loop_
_entity.id
_entity.type
_entity.pdbx_description
1 polymer ?
#
loop_
_entity_poly.entity_id
_entity_poly.type
_entity_poly.pdbx_seq_one_letter_code
_entity_poly.pdbx_strand_id
1 'polypeptide(L)'
;MNSTLLIAGGAVVSASAVAADTAVLIRGSKVAEVGPTRDLMTRNPDSTIIDARGAIVAPGFIDVHIHGSAGSDTMDATPLAFARMAEFASAHGVTGFLPTVMSSPIHKMLAATRAAAQAAQAARVGARDACSGHCQPRRGAQVLGVNVEGPFLSPAFKGAQPEEGIISPDPAVLDQILEAGGGHVRIMTVAPELPGAISIVKQLASRGVVASVGHSGASCDEIGKAVEAGLRHVTHTYNGMRGLHHREPGVVGAALVRPELTCEIIADGVHVHPITVQLAAVAKGPNGTVLITDSMRAAGLP
;
A
#
# COMPACT_ATOMS: atom_id res chain seq x y z
N MET A 1 22.35 -4.26 -25.61
CA MET A 1 21.31 -3.86 -26.57
C MET A 1 20.14 -3.32 -25.75
N ASN A 2 19.67 -2.11 -26.02
CA ASN A 2 18.48 -1.58 -25.35
C ASN A 2 17.28 -2.41 -25.81
N SER A 3 16.85 -3.37 -25.00
CA SER A 3 15.66 -4.16 -25.28
C SER A 3 14.46 -3.23 -25.43
N THR A 4 13.78 -3.36 -26.57
CA THR A 4 12.55 -2.64 -26.86
C THR A 4 11.43 -3.68 -26.82
N LEU A 5 10.46 -3.46 -25.93
CA LEU A 5 9.31 -4.33 -25.73
C LEU A 5 8.06 -3.58 -26.20
N LEU A 6 7.20 -4.26 -26.96
CA LEU A 6 5.93 -3.71 -27.39
C LEU A 6 4.80 -4.65 -26.95
N ILE A 7 3.94 -4.18 -26.05
CA ILE A 7 2.70 -4.87 -25.69
C ILE A 7 1.64 -4.39 -26.67
N ALA A 8 1.11 -5.26 -27.53
CA ALA A 8 0.34 -4.89 -28.71
C ALA A 8 -1.10 -5.39 -28.70
N GLY A 9 -2.05 -4.58 -29.18
CA GLY A 9 -3.43 -4.99 -29.47
C GLY A 9 -4.36 -5.10 -28.26
N GLY A 10 -3.92 -4.68 -27.07
CA GLY A 10 -4.70 -4.78 -25.84
C GLY A 10 -5.69 -3.63 -25.64
N ALA A 11 -6.61 -3.81 -24.68
CA ALA A 11 -7.38 -2.72 -24.10
C ALA A 11 -6.54 -2.02 -23.02
N VAL A 12 -5.93 -0.89 -23.36
CA VAL A 12 -5.00 -0.18 -22.47
C VAL A 12 -5.78 0.74 -21.54
N VAL A 13 -5.62 0.53 -20.23
CA VAL A 13 -6.16 1.39 -19.17
C VAL A 13 -5.15 2.50 -18.88
N SER A 14 -5.61 3.74 -18.96
CA SER A 14 -4.86 4.94 -18.58
C SER A 14 -5.58 5.71 -17.48
N ALA A 15 -5.00 6.80 -17.00
CA ALA A 15 -5.60 7.63 -15.97
C ALA A 15 -6.95 8.26 -16.38
N SER A 16 -7.21 8.41 -17.69
CA SER A 16 -8.38 9.12 -18.19
C SER A 16 -9.32 8.27 -19.05
N ALA A 17 -8.87 7.13 -19.57
CA ALA A 17 -9.64 6.32 -20.51
C ALA A 17 -9.15 4.88 -20.60
N VAL A 18 -10.02 4.02 -21.15
CA VAL A 18 -9.68 2.70 -21.67
C VAL A 18 -9.74 2.75 -23.19
N ALA A 19 -8.66 2.39 -23.87
CA ALA A 19 -8.56 2.42 -25.32
C ALA A 19 -8.31 1.01 -25.88
N ALA A 20 -9.17 0.56 -26.80
CA ALA A 20 -9.01 -0.71 -27.50
C ALA A 20 -7.94 -0.61 -28.61
N ASP A 21 -7.44 -1.77 -29.06
CA ASP A 21 -6.40 -1.90 -30.10
C ASP A 21 -5.23 -0.91 -29.94
N THR A 22 -4.75 -0.80 -28.71
CA THR A 22 -3.68 0.11 -28.33
C THR A 22 -2.44 -0.69 -27.93
N ALA A 23 -1.27 -0.15 -28.25
CA ALA A 23 0.01 -0.72 -27.87
C ALA A 23 0.78 0.19 -26.90
N VAL A 24 1.61 -0.45 -26.06
CA VAL A 24 2.50 0.20 -25.09
C VAL A 24 3.93 -0.14 -25.46
N LEU A 25 4.68 0.87 -25.89
CA LEU A 25 6.10 0.77 -26.21
C LEU A 25 6.92 1.02 -24.94
N ILE A 26 7.77 0.07 -24.59
CA ILE A 26 8.66 0.13 -23.43
C ILE A 26 10.10 0.10 -23.92
N ARG A 27 10.91 1.06 -23.47
CA ARG A 27 12.36 1.13 -23.73
C ARG A 27 13.10 1.11 -22.41
N GLY A 28 13.89 0.06 -22.17
CA GLY A 28 14.49 -0.16 -20.85
C GLY A 28 13.41 -0.30 -19.76
N SER A 29 13.42 0.59 -18.77
CA SER A 29 12.49 0.58 -17.63
C SER A 29 11.36 1.61 -17.72
N LYS A 30 11.17 2.25 -18.87
CA LYS A 30 10.20 3.33 -19.04
C LYS A 30 9.22 3.03 -20.17
N VAL A 31 7.96 3.40 -19.95
CA VAL A 31 6.99 3.55 -21.03
C VAL A 31 7.45 4.73 -21.90
N ALA A 32 7.78 4.43 -23.16
CA ALA A 32 8.26 5.41 -24.12
C ALA A 32 7.09 6.04 -24.90
N GLU A 33 6.09 5.23 -25.25
CA GLU A 33 4.94 5.70 -26.03
C GLU A 33 3.73 4.77 -25.82
N VAL A 34 2.53 5.33 -25.91
CA VAL A 34 1.26 4.60 -25.96
C VAL A 34 0.48 5.12 -27.16
N GLY A 35 -0.06 4.23 -27.99
CA GLY A 35 -0.74 4.64 -29.21
C GLY A 35 -1.33 3.48 -30.01
N PRO A 36 -1.90 3.76 -31.19
CA PRO A 36 -2.51 2.72 -32.03
C PRO A 36 -1.53 1.59 -32.33
N THR A 37 -1.99 0.34 -32.19
CA THR A 37 -1.13 -0.84 -32.36
C THR A 37 -0.41 -0.84 -33.70
N ARG A 38 -1.15 -0.58 -34.78
CA ARG A 38 -0.60 -0.55 -36.15
C ARG A 38 0.56 0.44 -36.29
N ASP A 39 0.41 1.64 -35.74
CA ASP A 39 1.40 2.71 -35.91
C ASP A 39 2.69 2.39 -35.15
N LEU A 40 2.56 1.87 -33.93
CA LEU A 40 3.72 1.51 -33.10
C LEU A 40 4.43 0.27 -33.61
N MET A 41 3.72 -0.73 -34.11
CA MET A 41 4.31 -1.90 -34.76
C MET A 41 5.07 -1.50 -36.03
N THR A 42 4.49 -0.61 -36.85
CA THR A 42 5.14 -0.13 -38.09
C THR A 42 6.44 0.64 -37.80
N ARG A 43 6.43 1.49 -36.77
CA ARG A 43 7.60 2.32 -36.40
C ARG A 43 8.67 1.58 -35.61
N ASN A 44 8.35 0.43 -34.99
CA ASN A 44 9.28 -0.32 -34.14
C ASN A 44 9.31 -1.81 -34.54
N PRO A 45 9.68 -2.15 -35.79
CA PRO A 45 9.58 -3.52 -36.32
C PRO A 45 10.48 -4.54 -35.61
N ASP A 46 11.57 -4.08 -34.97
CA ASP A 46 12.54 -4.93 -34.26
C ASP A 46 12.21 -5.14 -32.77
N SER A 47 11.04 -4.71 -32.31
CA SER A 47 10.63 -4.88 -30.91
C SER A 47 10.33 -6.34 -30.58
N THR A 48 10.64 -6.77 -29.37
CA THR A 48 10.02 -7.98 -28.81
C THR A 48 8.54 -7.71 -28.61
N ILE A 49 7.66 -8.53 -29.19
CA ILE A 49 6.21 -8.31 -29.13
C ILE A 49 5.58 -9.22 -28.07
N ILE A 50 4.75 -8.64 -27.21
CA ILE A 50 3.76 -9.34 -26.41
C ILE A 50 2.40 -9.08 -27.06
N ASP A 51 1.74 -10.13 -27.52
CA ASP A 51 0.37 -10.04 -28.03
C ASP A 51 -0.62 -9.98 -26.86
N ALA A 52 -1.31 -8.85 -26.73
CA ALA A 52 -2.30 -8.60 -25.69
C ALA A 52 -3.73 -8.50 -26.27
N ARG A 53 -3.97 -8.96 -27.50
CA ARG A 53 -5.33 -8.99 -28.07
C ARG A 53 -6.29 -9.76 -27.19
N GLY A 54 -7.44 -9.16 -26.90
CA GLY A 54 -8.45 -9.71 -26.01
C GLY A 54 -8.11 -9.60 -24.51
N ALA A 55 -6.96 -9.01 -24.16
CA ALA A 55 -6.56 -8.75 -22.78
C ALA A 55 -6.66 -7.27 -22.41
N ILE A 56 -6.70 -7.01 -21.11
CA ILE A 56 -6.56 -5.67 -20.53
C ILE A 56 -5.08 -5.45 -20.19
N VAL A 57 -4.56 -4.29 -20.57
CA VAL A 57 -3.22 -3.83 -20.20
C VAL A 57 -3.39 -2.65 -19.25
N ALA A 58 -3.05 -2.82 -17.98
CA ALA A 58 -3.17 -1.80 -16.96
C ALA A 58 -1.79 -1.48 -16.34
N PRO A 59 -1.64 -0.32 -15.68
CA PRO A 59 -0.53 -0.11 -14.76
C PRO A 59 -0.51 -1.23 -13.71
N GLY A 60 0.68 -1.68 -13.34
CA GLY A 60 0.81 -2.68 -12.29
C GLY A 60 0.23 -2.16 -10.97
N PHE A 61 -0.39 -3.06 -10.21
CA PHE A 61 -1.04 -2.69 -8.95
C PHE A 61 -0.01 -2.25 -7.90
N ILE A 62 -0.46 -1.39 -6.99
CA ILE A 62 0.32 -0.96 -5.83
C ILE A 62 -0.43 -1.38 -4.57
N ASP A 63 0.16 -2.29 -3.79
CA ASP A 63 -0.45 -2.75 -2.55
C ASP A 63 0.18 -2.02 -1.36
N VAL A 64 -0.55 -1.07 -0.78
CA VAL A 64 -0.04 -0.22 0.31
C VAL A 64 -0.17 -0.86 1.69
N HIS A 65 -0.82 -2.03 1.79
CA HIS A 65 -1.05 -2.70 3.06
C HIS A 65 -1.07 -4.22 2.87
N ILE A 66 0.06 -4.85 3.19
CA ILE A 66 0.30 -6.29 3.10
C ILE A 66 1.26 -6.72 4.21
N HIS A 67 0.83 -7.63 5.09
CA HIS A 67 1.69 -8.17 6.15
C HIS A 67 2.60 -9.29 5.65
N GLY A 68 2.07 -10.20 4.84
CA GLY A 68 2.78 -11.40 4.40
C GLY A 68 2.12 -12.11 3.22
N SER A 69 2.82 -13.09 2.68
CA SER A 69 2.36 -13.98 1.60
C SER A 69 3.35 -15.13 1.39
N ALA A 70 2.91 -16.22 0.76
CA ALA A 70 3.74 -17.35 0.34
C ALA A 70 4.63 -17.92 1.47
N GLY A 71 4.09 -17.98 2.70
CA GLY A 71 4.77 -18.48 3.89
C GLY A 71 5.75 -17.51 4.55
N SER A 72 5.79 -16.26 4.09
CA SER A 72 6.66 -15.20 4.62
C SER A 72 5.87 -14.01 5.15
N ASP A 73 6.46 -13.31 6.11
CA ASP A 73 5.84 -12.18 6.80
C ASP A 73 6.84 -11.04 7.02
N THR A 74 6.37 -9.80 7.02
CA THR A 74 7.17 -8.60 7.31
C THR A 74 7.85 -8.70 8.68
N MET A 75 7.16 -9.30 9.66
CA MET A 75 7.67 -9.50 11.02
C MET A 75 8.78 -10.54 11.11
N ASP A 76 8.99 -11.37 10.08
CA ASP A 76 10.15 -12.26 10.01
C ASP A 76 11.46 -11.44 9.87
N ALA A 77 11.37 -10.20 9.39
CA ALA A 77 12.46 -9.22 9.31
C ALA A 77 13.73 -9.73 8.57
N THR A 78 13.56 -10.58 7.55
CA THR A 78 14.67 -11.13 6.76
C THR A 78 14.60 -10.73 5.28
N PRO A 79 15.75 -10.59 4.59
CA PRO A 79 15.78 -10.37 3.14
C PRO A 79 15.04 -11.44 2.33
N LEU A 80 15.08 -12.69 2.79
CA LEU A 80 14.40 -13.81 2.12
C LEU A 80 12.88 -13.66 2.19
N ALA A 81 12.32 -13.22 3.33
CA ALA A 81 10.90 -12.98 3.47
C ALA A 81 10.41 -11.92 2.47
N PHE A 82 11.11 -10.77 2.40
CA PHE A 82 10.75 -9.71 1.46
C PHE A 82 10.91 -10.13 -0.01
N ALA A 83 11.92 -10.94 -0.35
CA ALA A 83 12.09 -11.47 -1.70
C ALA A 83 10.92 -12.38 -2.10
N ARG A 84 10.49 -13.29 -1.20
CA ARG A 84 9.33 -14.17 -1.44
C ARG A 84 8.04 -13.39 -1.58
N MET A 85 7.82 -12.39 -0.73
CA MET A 85 6.66 -11.50 -0.84
C MET A 85 6.66 -10.74 -2.17
N ALA A 86 7.81 -10.20 -2.59
CA ALA A 86 7.94 -9.50 -3.86
C ALA A 86 7.64 -10.41 -5.07
N GLU A 87 8.15 -11.63 -5.09
CA GLU A 87 7.88 -12.60 -6.15
C GLU A 87 6.39 -12.97 -6.22
N PHE A 88 5.79 -13.29 -5.07
CA PHE A 88 4.35 -13.59 -4.98
C PHE A 88 3.49 -12.43 -5.47
N ALA A 89 3.77 -11.21 -4.99
CA ALA A 89 3.05 -10.01 -5.37
C ALA A 89 3.08 -9.79 -6.90
N SER A 90 4.27 -9.92 -7.51
CA SER A 90 4.42 -9.76 -8.97
C SER A 90 3.69 -10.80 -9.80
N ALA A 91 3.61 -12.04 -9.31
CA ALA A 91 2.86 -13.09 -9.98
C ALA A 91 1.35 -12.81 -10.03
N HIS A 92 0.85 -11.91 -9.16
CA HIS A 92 -0.55 -11.50 -9.07
C HIS A 92 -0.79 -10.07 -9.57
N GLY A 93 0.14 -9.50 -10.35
CA GLY A 93 -0.02 -8.19 -10.99
C GLY A 93 0.36 -6.98 -10.12
N VAL A 94 0.84 -7.20 -8.88
CA VAL A 94 1.35 -6.13 -8.02
C VAL A 94 2.80 -5.83 -8.40
N THR A 95 3.09 -4.59 -8.73
CA THR A 95 4.44 -4.15 -9.15
C THR A 95 5.18 -3.34 -8.10
N GLY A 96 4.47 -2.84 -7.09
CA GLY A 96 5.06 -2.20 -5.92
C GLY A 96 4.20 -2.40 -4.68
N PHE A 97 4.82 -2.45 -3.51
CA PHE A 97 4.09 -2.67 -2.27
C PHE A 97 4.77 -2.05 -1.05
N LEU A 98 4.02 -1.94 0.04
CA LEU A 98 4.50 -1.57 1.36
C LEU A 98 4.38 -2.78 2.31
N PRO A 99 5.48 -3.50 2.60
CA PRO A 99 5.47 -4.50 3.67
C PRO A 99 5.03 -3.83 4.98
N THR A 100 4.07 -4.45 5.64
CA THR A 100 3.36 -3.86 6.77
C THR A 100 3.78 -4.49 8.09
N VAL A 101 4.34 -3.65 8.96
CA VAL A 101 4.71 -4.02 10.33
C VAL A 101 3.44 -4.06 11.18
N MET A 102 3.21 -5.17 11.88
CA MET A 102 2.09 -5.35 12.81
C MET A 102 2.50 -4.97 14.24
N SER A 103 1.52 -4.65 15.08
CA SER A 103 1.74 -4.44 16.53
C SER A 103 2.48 -5.63 17.16
N SER A 104 3.52 -5.34 17.93
CA SER A 104 4.39 -6.31 18.60
C SER A 104 5.26 -5.60 19.64
N PRO A 105 5.97 -6.32 20.53
CA PRO A 105 6.97 -5.68 21.39
C PRO A 105 7.90 -4.77 20.59
N ILE A 106 8.10 -3.53 21.07
CA ILE A 106 8.68 -2.44 20.25
C ILE A 106 9.99 -2.81 19.56
N HIS A 107 10.88 -3.54 20.22
CA HIS A 107 12.15 -4.00 19.63
C HIS A 107 11.97 -4.84 18.35
N LYS A 108 10.90 -5.64 18.25
CA LYS A 108 10.55 -6.41 17.05
C LYS A 108 10.03 -5.51 15.93
N MET A 109 9.16 -4.56 16.27
CA MET A 109 8.66 -3.58 15.30
C MET A 109 9.79 -2.74 14.72
N LEU A 110 10.74 -2.29 15.54
CA LEU A 110 11.93 -1.56 15.09
C LEU A 110 12.81 -2.43 14.16
N ALA A 111 12.99 -3.71 14.49
CA ALA A 111 13.75 -4.64 13.65
C ALA A 111 13.07 -4.86 12.28
N ALA A 112 11.77 -5.12 12.26
CA ALA A 112 10.99 -5.30 11.04
C ALA A 112 10.96 -4.02 10.19
N THR A 113 10.74 -2.86 10.81
CA THR A 113 10.76 -1.55 10.14
C THR A 113 12.11 -1.28 9.48
N ARG A 114 13.22 -1.55 10.19
CA ARG A 114 14.58 -1.40 9.66
C ARG A 114 14.84 -2.34 8.49
N ALA A 115 14.44 -3.61 8.61
CA ALA A 115 14.65 -4.60 7.56
C ALA A 115 13.84 -4.26 6.29
N ALA A 116 12.60 -3.82 6.45
CA ALA A 116 11.75 -3.36 5.35
C ALA A 116 12.30 -2.09 4.68
N ALA A 117 12.80 -1.13 5.47
CA ALA A 117 13.45 0.07 4.94
C ALA A 117 14.73 -0.26 4.15
N GLN A 118 15.54 -1.21 4.62
CA GLN A 118 16.71 -1.71 3.89
C GLN A 118 16.31 -2.39 2.57
N ALA A 119 15.22 -3.16 2.56
CA ALA A 119 14.68 -3.75 1.34
C ALA A 119 14.24 -2.68 0.33
N ALA A 120 13.56 -1.62 0.80
CA ALA A 120 13.15 -0.48 -0.02
C ALA A 120 14.34 0.28 -0.62
N GLN A 121 15.37 0.54 0.20
CA GLN A 121 16.60 1.18 -0.25
C GLN A 121 17.31 0.34 -1.33
N ALA A 122 17.43 -0.96 -1.10
CA ALA A 122 18.12 -1.87 -2.01
C ALA A 122 17.38 -1.99 -3.37
N ALA A 123 16.05 -1.89 -3.37
CA ALA A 123 15.26 -1.86 -4.59
C ALA A 123 15.50 -0.59 -5.43
N ARG A 124 15.78 0.56 -4.79
CA ARG A 124 16.13 1.82 -5.49
C ARG A 124 17.54 1.79 -6.09
N VAL A 125 18.50 1.20 -5.38
CA VAL A 125 19.89 1.06 -5.87
C VAL A 125 19.96 0.09 -7.04
N GLY A 126 19.31 -1.08 -6.93
CA GLY A 126 19.24 -2.05 -8.02
C GLY A 126 18.63 -1.51 -9.32
N ALA A 127 17.68 -0.57 -9.24
CA ALA A 127 17.12 0.11 -10.41
C ALA A 127 18.10 1.08 -11.10
N ARG A 128 19.10 1.61 -10.36
CA ARG A 128 20.16 2.49 -10.91
C ARG A 128 21.35 1.69 -11.42
N ASP A 129 21.72 0.61 -10.71
CA ASP A 129 22.91 -0.21 -11.01
C ASP A 129 22.65 -1.33 -12.03
N ALA A 130 21.39 -1.62 -12.38
CA ALA A 130 21.04 -2.47 -13.53
C ALA A 130 21.60 -1.94 -14.87
N CYS A 131 22.13 -0.71 -14.88
CA CYS A 131 22.91 -0.15 -15.98
C CYS A 131 24.38 -0.62 -16.04
N SER A 132 24.91 -1.35 -15.04
CA SER A 132 26.33 -1.73 -14.93
C SER A 132 26.66 -3.22 -15.22
N GLY A 133 25.69 -3.99 -15.73
CA GLY A 133 25.95 -5.29 -16.38
C GLY A 133 26.33 -6.48 -15.47
N HIS A 134 26.46 -6.30 -14.15
CA HIS A 134 26.92 -7.36 -13.22
C HIS A 134 25.93 -7.71 -12.09
N CYS A 135 24.75 -7.10 -12.06
CA CYS A 135 23.71 -7.46 -11.08
C CYS A 135 22.61 -8.28 -11.76
N GLN A 136 22.32 -9.47 -11.22
CA GLN A 136 21.13 -10.21 -11.65
C GLN A 136 19.89 -9.34 -11.37
N PRO A 137 18.96 -9.19 -12.34
CA PRO A 137 17.76 -8.41 -12.13
C PRO A 137 16.96 -9.02 -10.98
N ARG A 138 16.67 -8.21 -9.96
CA ARG A 138 15.78 -8.64 -8.88
C ARG A 138 14.43 -8.98 -9.49
N ARG A 139 13.99 -10.22 -9.29
CA ARG A 139 12.64 -10.67 -9.66
C ARG A 139 11.66 -10.17 -8.60
N GLY A 140 10.45 -9.80 -9.02
CA GLY A 140 9.38 -9.43 -8.10
C GLY A 140 8.98 -7.95 -8.09
N ALA A 141 7.97 -7.66 -7.29
CA ALA A 141 7.45 -6.34 -7.02
C ALA A 141 8.45 -5.48 -6.23
N GLN A 142 8.40 -4.17 -6.42
CA GLN A 142 9.27 -3.24 -5.71
C GLN A 142 8.78 -2.98 -4.29
N VAL A 143 9.66 -3.09 -3.30
CA VAL A 143 9.40 -2.54 -1.96
C VAL A 143 9.51 -1.01 -2.02
N LEU A 144 8.38 -0.30 -1.84
CA LEU A 144 8.31 1.17 -2.02
C LEU A 144 8.61 1.95 -0.73
N GLY A 145 8.62 1.26 0.40
CA GLY A 145 8.79 1.81 1.74
C GLY A 145 8.23 0.84 2.77
N VAL A 146 7.73 1.38 3.87
CA VAL A 146 7.16 0.61 4.98
C VAL A 146 5.81 1.21 5.37
N ASN A 147 4.81 0.36 5.59
CA ASN A 147 3.60 0.72 6.32
C ASN A 147 3.77 0.21 7.77
N VAL A 148 3.52 1.06 8.76
CA VAL A 148 3.62 0.68 10.18
C VAL A 148 2.24 0.71 10.80
N GLU A 149 1.66 -0.46 11.05
CA GLU A 149 0.35 -0.56 11.65
C GLU A 149 0.45 -0.64 13.18
N GLY A 150 0.37 0.53 13.82
CA GLY A 150 0.56 0.69 15.26
C GLY A 150 1.94 1.26 15.63
N PRO A 151 2.36 1.20 16.91
CA PRO A 151 1.71 0.48 18.01
C PRO A 151 0.63 1.29 18.75
N PHE A 152 0.37 2.53 18.33
CA PHE A 152 -0.55 3.46 18.99
C PHE A 152 -2.01 3.20 18.59
N LEU A 153 -2.50 2.00 18.90
CA LEU A 153 -3.82 1.51 18.51
C LEU A 153 -4.74 1.41 19.73
N SER A 154 -6.05 1.39 19.51
CA SER A 154 -7.04 1.27 20.58
C SER A 154 -7.20 -0.21 20.98
N PRO A 155 -6.94 -0.60 22.26
CA PRO A 155 -7.10 -2.00 22.68
C PRO A 155 -8.52 -2.53 22.47
N ALA A 156 -9.54 -1.67 22.59
CA ALA A 156 -10.94 -2.02 22.36
C ALA A 156 -11.26 -2.35 20.89
N PHE A 157 -10.41 -1.89 19.96
CA PHE A 157 -10.57 -2.10 18.51
C PHE A 157 -9.37 -2.84 17.90
N LYS A 158 -8.63 -3.60 18.72
CA LYS A 158 -7.39 -4.28 18.31
C LYS A 158 -7.56 -5.27 17.15
N GLY A 159 -8.74 -5.86 16.96
CA GLY A 159 -8.92 -6.91 15.96
C GLY A 159 -7.91 -8.05 16.16
N ALA A 160 -7.09 -8.33 15.14
CA ALA A 160 -6.03 -9.34 15.18
C ALA A 160 -4.68 -8.83 15.75
N GLN A 161 -4.57 -7.53 16.10
CA GLN A 161 -3.34 -6.95 16.62
C GLN A 161 -2.98 -7.56 17.99
N PRO A 162 -1.74 -8.05 18.19
CA PRO A 162 -1.26 -8.49 19.50
C PRO A 162 -1.34 -7.38 20.54
N GLU A 163 -2.07 -7.64 21.61
CA GLU A 163 -2.38 -6.65 22.65
C GLU A 163 -1.12 -6.23 23.43
N GLU A 164 -0.17 -7.14 23.60
CA GLU A 164 1.13 -6.88 24.23
C GLU A 164 2.01 -5.91 23.44
N GLY A 165 1.71 -5.68 22.16
CA GLY A 165 2.39 -4.69 21.31
C GLY A 165 1.72 -3.32 21.32
N ILE A 166 0.48 -3.22 21.80
CA ILE A 166 -0.29 -1.98 21.80
C ILE A 166 0.15 -1.14 22.99
N ILE A 167 0.65 0.07 22.72
CA ILE A 167 1.10 1.01 23.74
C ILE A 167 0.44 2.37 23.54
N SER A 168 0.44 3.18 24.61
CA SER A 168 -0.04 4.56 24.53
C SER A 168 0.83 5.40 23.58
N PRO A 169 0.26 6.42 22.91
CA PRO A 169 1.00 7.36 22.09
C PRO A 169 2.21 7.96 22.83
N ASP A 170 3.41 7.75 22.27
CA ASP A 170 4.67 8.25 22.84
C ASP A 170 5.56 8.83 21.72
N PRO A 171 5.84 10.14 21.73
CA PRO A 171 6.74 10.78 20.76
C PRO A 171 8.13 10.16 20.68
N ALA A 172 8.69 9.67 21.79
CA ALA A 172 10.01 9.04 21.80
C ALA A 172 10.00 7.70 21.06
N VAL A 173 8.90 6.95 21.17
CA VAL A 173 8.72 5.70 20.41
C VAL A 173 8.49 6.00 18.93
N LEU A 174 7.72 7.04 18.61
CA LEU A 174 7.58 7.51 17.22
C LEU A 174 8.94 7.82 16.61
N ASP A 175 9.79 8.57 17.32
CA ASP A 175 11.12 8.91 16.83
C ASP A 175 11.97 7.66 16.55
N GLN A 176 11.94 6.66 17.43
CA GLN A 176 12.63 5.39 17.21
C GLN A 176 12.12 4.65 15.97
N ILE A 177 10.80 4.62 15.74
CA ILE A 177 10.20 3.99 14.55
C ILE A 177 10.66 4.69 13.27
N LEU A 178 10.61 6.03 13.26
CA LEU A 178 11.00 6.81 12.10
C LEU A 178 12.51 6.74 11.83
N GLU A 179 13.34 6.70 12.88
CA GLU A 179 14.77 6.46 12.78
C GLU A 179 15.05 5.06 12.20
N ALA A 180 14.39 4.01 12.73
CA ALA A 180 14.53 2.65 12.20
C ALA A 180 14.14 2.57 10.72
N GLY A 181 13.12 3.33 10.30
CA GLY A 181 12.68 3.39 8.92
C GLY A 181 13.58 4.23 8.00
N GLY A 182 14.51 5.04 8.53
CA GLY A 182 15.49 5.79 7.73
C GLY A 182 14.88 6.56 6.55
N GLY A 183 13.74 7.22 6.75
CA GLY A 183 13.02 7.96 5.69
C GLY A 183 12.20 7.10 4.70
N HIS A 184 11.99 5.82 5.01
CA HIS A 184 11.21 4.88 4.21
C HIS A 184 9.85 4.51 4.80
N VAL A 185 9.50 4.97 6.01
CA VAL A 185 8.12 4.90 6.51
C VAL A 185 7.24 5.78 5.63
N ARG A 186 6.17 5.22 5.07
CA ARG A 186 5.24 5.91 4.15
C ARG A 186 3.88 6.14 4.79
N ILE A 187 3.39 5.14 5.51
CA ILE A 187 2.10 5.14 6.19
C ILE A 187 2.32 4.68 7.62
N MET A 188 1.61 5.28 8.57
CA MET A 188 1.53 4.77 9.93
C MET A 188 0.09 4.86 10.46
N THR A 189 -0.43 3.73 10.93
CA THR A 189 -1.78 3.61 11.51
C THR A 189 -1.76 4.00 12.99
N VAL A 190 -2.67 4.88 13.38
CA VAL A 190 -2.81 5.42 14.74
C VAL A 190 -4.30 5.52 15.11
N ALA A 191 -4.63 5.27 16.38
CA ALA A 191 -5.95 5.54 16.95
C ALA A 191 -5.99 6.97 17.52
N PRO A 192 -6.63 7.94 16.83
CA PRO A 192 -6.53 9.36 17.17
C PRO A 192 -7.28 9.77 18.45
N GLU A 193 -8.18 8.92 18.97
CA GLU A 193 -8.88 9.18 20.23
C GLU A 193 -7.98 9.03 21.47
N LEU A 194 -6.82 8.38 21.32
CA LEU A 194 -5.92 8.14 22.44
C LEU A 194 -5.24 9.44 22.91
N PRO A 195 -5.04 9.63 24.23
CA PRO A 195 -4.29 10.77 24.74
C PRO A 195 -2.92 10.91 24.08
N GLY A 196 -2.64 12.08 23.51
CA GLY A 196 -1.39 12.38 22.80
C GLY A 196 -1.36 12.01 21.31
N ALA A 197 -2.33 11.22 20.80
CA ALA A 197 -2.32 10.75 19.41
C ALA A 197 -2.42 11.88 18.37
N ILE A 198 -3.14 12.97 18.67
CA ILE A 198 -3.20 14.15 17.78
C ILE A 198 -1.80 14.77 17.56
N SER A 199 -0.94 14.76 18.59
CA SER A 199 0.45 15.20 18.45
C SER A 199 1.26 14.25 17.55
N ILE A 200 1.05 12.95 17.69
CA ILE A 200 1.66 11.93 16.81
C ILE A 200 1.24 12.15 15.36
N VAL A 201 -0.05 12.34 15.08
CA VAL A 201 -0.59 12.63 13.73
C VAL A 201 0.10 13.86 13.13
N LYS A 202 0.21 14.95 13.90
CA LYS A 202 0.90 16.17 13.45
C LYS A 202 2.37 15.94 13.14
N GLN A 203 3.06 15.16 13.97
CA GLN A 203 4.48 14.83 13.77
C GLN A 203 4.69 13.97 12.52
N LEU A 204 3.85 12.95 12.30
CA LEU A 204 3.86 12.13 11.08
C LEU A 204 3.70 13.00 9.82
N ALA A 205 2.66 13.85 9.80
CA ALA A 205 2.39 14.75 8.68
C ALA A 205 3.56 15.71 8.41
N SER A 206 4.16 16.29 9.47
CA SER A 206 5.32 17.20 9.33
C SER A 206 6.58 16.53 8.77
N ARG A 207 6.66 15.20 8.86
CA ARG A 207 7.77 14.39 8.36
C ARG A 207 7.46 13.69 7.03
N GLY A 208 6.32 14.03 6.42
CA GLY A 208 5.90 13.47 5.13
C GLY A 208 5.45 12.00 5.22
N VAL A 209 5.08 11.53 6.41
CA VAL A 209 4.47 10.21 6.61
C VAL A 209 2.95 10.37 6.65
N VAL A 210 2.24 9.54 5.90
CA VAL A 210 0.78 9.54 5.88
C VAL A 210 0.28 8.96 7.20
N ALA A 211 -0.33 9.80 8.03
CA ALA A 211 -1.08 9.33 9.19
C ALA A 211 -2.40 8.70 8.72
N SER A 212 -2.61 7.45 9.12
CA SER A 212 -3.81 6.68 8.83
C SER A 212 -4.57 6.36 10.13
N VAL A 213 -5.91 6.38 10.09
CA VAL A 213 -6.72 5.95 11.23
C VAL A 213 -7.18 4.52 11.03
N GLY A 214 -6.98 3.69 12.04
CA GLY A 214 -7.38 2.29 12.07
C GLY A 214 -7.26 1.75 13.48
N HIS A 215 -7.86 0.60 13.77
CA HIS A 215 -7.89 0.04 15.12
C HIS A 215 -8.33 1.07 16.16
N SER A 216 -9.41 1.80 15.84
CA SER A 216 -9.80 3.04 16.50
C SER A 216 -11.29 3.09 16.80
N GLY A 217 -11.58 3.50 18.03
CA GLY A 217 -12.90 3.87 18.50
C GLY A 217 -13.13 5.37 18.46
N ALA A 218 -12.56 6.11 17.53
CA ALA A 218 -12.78 7.56 17.48
C ALA A 218 -14.21 7.93 17.09
N SER A 219 -14.69 9.02 17.67
CA SER A 219 -15.89 9.75 17.24
C SER A 219 -15.60 10.59 15.99
N CYS A 220 -16.64 11.04 15.28
CA CYS A 220 -16.45 11.91 14.13
C CYS A 220 -15.73 13.22 14.48
N ASP A 221 -15.94 13.75 15.69
CA ASP A 221 -15.30 14.99 16.15
C ASP A 221 -13.80 14.78 16.39
N GLU A 222 -13.41 13.65 16.97
CA GLU A 222 -12.00 13.27 17.14
C GLU A 222 -11.31 13.07 15.79
N ILE A 223 -11.99 12.44 14.82
CA ILE A 223 -11.50 12.34 13.45
C ILE A 223 -11.35 13.73 12.83
N GLY A 224 -12.29 14.65 13.05
CA GLY A 224 -12.20 16.03 12.58
C GLY A 224 -10.92 16.72 13.08
N LYS A 225 -10.65 16.64 14.39
CA LYS A 225 -9.41 17.17 14.99
C LYS A 225 -8.16 16.50 14.42
N ALA A 226 -8.20 15.19 14.16
CA ALA A 226 -7.09 14.48 13.56
C ALA A 226 -6.84 14.90 12.10
N VAL A 227 -7.90 15.15 11.32
CA VAL A 227 -7.80 15.70 9.96
C VAL A 227 -7.17 17.09 9.96
N GLU A 228 -7.56 17.96 10.89
CA GLU A 228 -6.92 19.26 11.09
C GLU A 228 -5.43 19.12 11.43
N ALA A 229 -5.07 18.09 12.19
CA ALA A 229 -3.67 17.79 12.54
C ALA A 229 -2.87 17.12 11.40
N GLY A 230 -3.51 16.66 10.32
CA GLY A 230 -2.84 16.06 9.16
C GLY A 230 -3.18 14.61 8.85
N LEU A 231 -4.20 14.01 9.47
CA LEU A 231 -4.73 12.69 9.12
C LEU A 231 -5.27 12.69 7.68
N ARG A 232 -4.84 11.75 6.83
CA ARG A 232 -5.22 11.71 5.41
C ARG A 232 -5.67 10.33 4.91
N HIS A 233 -5.63 9.31 5.75
CA HIS A 233 -5.90 7.94 5.34
C HIS A 233 -6.73 7.19 6.39
N VAL A 234 -7.42 6.14 5.95
CA VAL A 234 -8.21 5.24 6.78
C VAL A 234 -7.80 3.82 6.43
N THR A 235 -7.22 3.13 7.41
CA THR A 235 -6.73 1.76 7.31
C THR A 235 -7.92 0.79 7.26
N HIS A 236 -7.88 -0.18 6.34
CA HIS A 236 -8.91 -1.22 6.09
C HIS A 236 -10.35 -0.84 6.50
N THR A 237 -10.87 0.26 5.95
CA THR A 237 -12.18 0.86 6.28
C THR A 237 -13.25 -0.20 6.57
N TYR A 238 -14.04 0.03 7.64
CA TYR A 238 -15.00 -0.88 8.29
C TYR A 238 -14.39 -1.87 9.31
N ASN A 239 -13.14 -2.29 9.15
CA ASN A 239 -12.51 -3.30 10.01
C ASN A 239 -11.81 -2.67 11.21
N GLY A 240 -11.91 -3.28 12.38
CA GLY A 240 -11.23 -2.78 13.59
C GLY A 240 -11.54 -1.32 13.92
N MET A 241 -12.76 -0.83 13.69
CA MET A 241 -13.07 0.58 13.95
C MET A 241 -14.51 0.82 14.36
N ARG A 242 -14.80 2.00 14.96
CA ARG A 242 -16.19 2.39 15.26
C ARG A 242 -16.99 2.51 13.96
N GLY A 243 -18.01 1.66 13.84
CA GLY A 243 -18.90 1.59 12.69
C GLY A 243 -19.84 2.78 12.53
N LEU A 244 -20.69 2.72 11.50
CA LEU A 244 -21.66 3.76 11.17
C LEU A 244 -22.96 3.57 11.95
N HIS A 245 -23.30 4.54 12.79
CA HIS A 245 -24.62 4.67 13.40
C HIS A 245 -25.19 6.07 13.12
N HIS A 246 -26.48 6.21 12.87
CA HIS A 246 -27.10 7.46 12.37
C HIS A 246 -26.99 8.66 13.33
N ARG A 247 -26.85 8.43 14.64
CA ARG A 247 -26.59 9.50 15.64
C ARG A 247 -25.13 9.67 16.01
N GLU A 248 -24.31 8.64 15.75
CA GLU A 248 -22.89 8.61 16.10
C GLU A 248 -22.14 7.92 14.95
N PRO A 249 -21.82 8.66 13.87
CA PRO A 249 -21.37 8.02 12.63
C PRO A 249 -19.99 7.35 12.72
N GLY A 250 -19.23 7.59 13.80
CA GLY A 250 -17.98 6.93 14.09
C GLY A 250 -16.86 7.21 13.09
N VAL A 251 -15.87 6.30 13.05
CA VAL A 251 -14.77 6.37 12.10
C VAL A 251 -15.28 6.14 10.68
N VAL A 252 -16.17 5.16 10.49
CA VAL A 252 -16.74 4.83 9.17
C VAL A 252 -17.49 6.01 8.57
N GLY A 253 -18.36 6.68 9.33
CA GLY A 253 -19.09 7.84 8.84
C GLY A 253 -18.17 8.97 8.44
N ALA A 254 -17.14 9.26 9.26
CA ALA A 254 -16.15 10.27 8.92
C ALA A 254 -15.32 9.90 7.67
N ALA A 255 -14.90 8.64 7.55
CA ALA A 255 -14.16 8.12 6.40
C ALA A 255 -14.91 8.35 5.08
N LEU A 256 -16.20 8.00 5.06
CA LEU A 256 -17.05 8.04 3.87
C LEU A 256 -17.36 9.47 3.40
N VAL A 257 -17.53 10.42 4.32
CA VAL A 257 -18.00 11.78 3.96
C VAL A 257 -16.87 12.80 3.80
N ARG A 258 -15.70 12.59 4.41
CA ARG A 258 -14.59 13.55 4.38
C ARG A 258 -13.74 13.40 3.12
N PRO A 259 -13.73 14.35 2.18
CA PRO A 259 -12.94 14.24 0.94
C PRO A 259 -11.42 14.23 1.19
N GLU A 260 -10.96 14.69 2.36
CA GLU A 260 -9.54 14.72 2.73
C GLU A 260 -8.96 13.35 3.07
N LEU A 261 -9.82 12.36 3.31
CA LEU A 261 -9.43 11.00 3.67
C LEU A 261 -9.53 10.09 2.45
N THR A 262 -8.49 9.32 2.17
CA THR A 262 -8.59 8.13 1.31
C THR A 262 -8.88 6.90 2.18
N CYS A 263 -9.57 5.91 1.61
CA CYS A 263 -10.10 4.76 2.34
C CYS A 263 -9.56 3.45 1.76
N GLU A 264 -8.79 2.72 2.55
CA GLU A 264 -8.41 1.35 2.21
C GLU A 264 -9.64 0.43 2.28
N ILE A 265 -9.74 -0.52 1.36
CA ILE A 265 -10.80 -1.54 1.33
C ILE A 265 -10.17 -2.90 0.98
N ILE A 266 -10.44 -3.90 1.84
CA ILE A 266 -10.15 -5.31 1.56
C ILE A 266 -11.37 -5.88 0.82
N ALA A 267 -11.25 -6.00 -0.51
CA ALA A 267 -12.35 -6.38 -1.39
C ALA A 267 -12.41 -7.89 -1.71
N ASP A 268 -12.26 -8.74 -0.69
CA ASP A 268 -12.26 -10.20 -0.82
C ASP A 268 -13.67 -10.84 -0.68
N GLY A 269 -14.68 -10.04 -0.32
CA GLY A 269 -16.05 -10.48 -0.08
C GLY A 269 -16.27 -11.15 1.27
N VAL A 270 -15.23 -11.27 2.11
CA VAL A 270 -15.27 -11.84 3.46
C VAL A 270 -15.15 -10.74 4.51
N HIS A 271 -14.13 -9.90 4.43
CA HIS A 271 -13.94 -8.76 5.32
C HIS A 271 -15.05 -7.73 5.16
N VAL A 272 -15.40 -7.45 3.90
CA VAL A 272 -16.39 -6.44 3.55
C VAL A 272 -17.38 -7.02 2.56
N HIS A 273 -18.66 -6.99 2.92
CA HIS A 273 -19.74 -7.42 2.02
C HIS A 273 -19.71 -6.60 0.71
N PRO A 274 -19.94 -7.19 -0.47
CA PRO A 274 -19.83 -6.49 -1.76
C PRO A 274 -20.66 -5.19 -1.87
N ILE A 275 -21.86 -5.15 -1.29
CA ILE A 275 -22.68 -3.93 -1.23
C ILE A 275 -22.03 -2.82 -0.39
N THR A 276 -21.30 -3.18 0.67
CA THR A 276 -20.58 -2.23 1.51
C THR A 276 -19.32 -1.71 0.82
N VAL A 277 -18.65 -2.54 0.01
CA VAL A 277 -17.59 -2.10 -0.91
C VAL A 277 -18.16 -1.08 -1.92
N GLN A 278 -19.31 -1.38 -2.52
CA GLN A 278 -19.98 -0.46 -3.43
C GLN A 278 -20.36 0.86 -2.75
N LEU A 279 -20.83 0.82 -1.51
CA LEU A 279 -21.15 2.03 -0.73
C LEU A 279 -19.92 2.91 -0.52
N ALA A 280 -18.78 2.32 -0.16
CA ALA A 280 -17.53 3.07 -0.07
C ALA A 280 -17.12 3.66 -1.43
N ALA A 281 -17.20 2.88 -2.50
CA ALA A 281 -16.87 3.34 -3.84
C ALA A 281 -17.76 4.49 -4.32
N VAL A 282 -19.06 4.48 -4.00
CA VAL A 282 -19.99 5.56 -4.32
C VAL A 282 -19.71 6.81 -3.50
N ALA A 283 -19.45 6.66 -2.20
CA ALA A 283 -19.20 7.80 -1.31
C ALA A 283 -17.85 8.49 -1.59
N LYS A 284 -16.79 7.70 -1.83
CA LYS A 284 -15.42 8.18 -1.99
C LYS A 284 -15.02 8.44 -3.43
N GLY A 285 -15.62 7.74 -4.37
CA GLY A 285 -15.20 7.74 -5.77
C GLY A 285 -13.82 7.09 -5.98
N PRO A 286 -13.36 7.01 -7.24
CA PRO A 286 -12.13 6.31 -7.61
C PRO A 286 -10.85 6.96 -7.05
N ASN A 287 -10.88 8.25 -6.70
CA ASN A 287 -9.73 8.96 -6.13
C ASN A 287 -9.67 8.86 -4.60
N GLY A 288 -10.76 8.43 -3.96
CA GLY A 288 -10.89 8.34 -2.50
C GLY A 288 -10.81 6.91 -1.97
N THR A 289 -10.74 5.91 -2.84
CA THR A 289 -10.74 4.47 -2.47
C THR A 289 -9.43 3.83 -2.90
N VAL A 290 -8.82 3.06 -2.01
CA VAL A 290 -7.58 2.31 -2.24
C VAL A 290 -7.87 0.83 -1.97
N LEU A 291 -7.66 -0.03 -2.96
CA LEU A 291 -7.72 -1.47 -2.73
C LEU A 291 -6.42 -1.95 -2.10
N ILE A 292 -6.54 -2.76 -1.06
CA ILE A 292 -5.42 -3.42 -0.39
C ILE A 292 -5.72 -4.91 -0.26
N THR A 293 -4.69 -5.71 -0.02
CA THR A 293 -4.91 -7.13 0.29
C THR A 293 -5.07 -7.38 1.78
N ASP A 294 -4.34 -6.62 2.62
CA ASP A 294 -4.14 -6.95 4.03
C ASP A 294 -3.72 -8.43 4.24
N SER A 295 -3.01 -8.99 3.25
CA SER A 295 -2.76 -10.42 3.25
C SER A 295 -1.74 -10.79 4.31
N MET A 296 -1.93 -11.97 4.90
CA MET A 296 -1.01 -12.55 5.88
C MET A 296 -0.17 -13.67 5.25
N ARG A 297 0.80 -14.20 6.01
CA ARG A 297 1.72 -15.28 5.59
C ARG A 297 1.09 -16.45 4.84
N ALA A 298 -0.18 -16.78 5.09
CA ALA A 298 -0.88 -17.90 4.49
C ALA A 298 -1.37 -17.64 3.04
N ALA A 299 -1.39 -16.40 2.56
CA ALA A 299 -1.85 -16.09 1.21
C ALA A 299 -0.98 -16.82 0.16
N GLY A 300 -1.62 -17.53 -0.76
CA GLY A 300 -0.94 -18.34 -1.77
C GLY A 300 -0.49 -19.73 -1.32
N LEU A 301 -0.87 -20.18 -0.12
CA LEU A 301 -0.63 -21.53 0.38
C LEU A 301 -1.94 -22.35 0.40
N PRO A 302 -1.85 -23.69 0.30
CA PRO A 302 -3.01 -24.60 0.35
C PRO A 302 -3.64 -24.71 1.74
#